data_AF-A0A9D7E708-F1
#
_entry.id   AF-A0A9D7E708-F1
#
_cell.length_a   1.000
_cell.length_b   1.000
_cell.length_c   1.000
_cell.angle_alpha   90.00
_cell.angle_beta   90.00
_cell.angle_gamma   90.00
#
_symmetry.space_group_name_H-M   'P 1'
#
loop_
_entity.id
_entity.type
_entity.pdbx_description
1 polymer ?
#
loop_
_entity_poly.entity_id
_entity_poly.type
_entity_poly.pdbx_seq_one_letter_code
_entity_poly.pdbx_strand_id
1 'polypeptide(L)'
;MMRQFVVPMALAALVACGSAKEDAPKKDDGVMPAAEMVGRIRAMEDTLFADSLFNRRGAQTLLDVYKAFAKAHPLDTMAPEYLFRAAGMAKGLGQPQESIQYYDRIIKDYGHWRRLADTYYLRAFTIDSDLGEKGRAKTAYEEVIAKFPDHRFAKDARAMIDNLQYTDEELIERFKKMNAEAEAKK
;
A
#
# COMPACT_ATOMS: atom_id res chain seq x y z
N MET A 1 2.38 -86.44 12.60
CA MET A 1 3.76 -86.95 12.89
C MET A 1 4.63 -86.69 11.67
N MET A 2 5.95 -86.49 11.88
CA MET A 2 6.98 -85.85 11.01
C MET A 2 6.77 -84.33 10.84
N ARG A 3 7.58 -83.37 11.35
CA ARG A 3 9.05 -83.24 11.58
C ARG A 3 9.78 -83.41 10.23
N GLN A 4 10.46 -82.41 9.63
CA GLN A 4 11.63 -81.68 10.13
C GLN A 4 12.10 -80.57 9.13
N PHE A 5 12.66 -79.46 9.66
CA PHE A 5 13.96 -78.80 9.29
C PHE A 5 14.12 -78.13 7.90
N VAL A 6 14.89 -77.05 7.62
CA VAL A 6 15.76 -76.08 8.34
C VAL A 6 16.20 -75.02 7.29
N VAL A 7 16.09 -73.72 7.64
CA VAL A 7 17.08 -72.60 7.48
C VAL A 7 17.38 -72.14 6.00
N PRO A 8 18.13 -71.04 5.77
CA PRO A 8 17.63 -69.69 5.50
C PRO A 8 18.13 -69.14 4.13
N MET A 9 17.65 -67.98 3.68
CA MET A 9 18.44 -67.19 2.72
C MET A 9 18.24 -65.70 2.97
N ALA A 10 19.29 -65.08 3.51
CA ALA A 10 19.42 -63.65 3.59
C ALA A 10 19.62 -63.09 2.18
N LEU A 11 18.92 -62.00 1.86
CA LEU A 11 19.36 -61.05 0.84
C LEU A 11 19.19 -59.64 1.41
N ALA A 12 20.32 -59.05 1.80
CA ALA A 12 20.44 -57.63 2.06
C ALA A 12 20.51 -56.89 0.71
N ALA A 13 19.70 -55.85 0.53
CA ALA A 13 19.87 -54.87 -0.53
C ALA A 13 19.51 -53.46 -0.01
N LEU A 14 20.57 -52.73 0.31
CA LEU A 14 20.88 -51.34 -0.04
C LEU A 14 19.82 -50.23 0.13
N VAL A 15 20.21 -49.28 0.97
CA VAL A 15 19.78 -47.88 1.06
C VAL A 15 19.65 -47.23 -0.33
N ALA A 16 18.56 -46.51 -0.58
CA ALA A 16 18.52 -45.44 -1.57
C ALA A 16 17.61 -44.28 -1.12
N CYS A 17 18.12 -43.08 -1.32
CA CYS A 17 17.65 -41.80 -0.82
C CYS A 17 16.28 -41.36 -1.33
N GLY A 18 15.63 -40.55 -0.48
CA GLY A 18 14.78 -39.39 -0.80
C GLY A 18 14.04 -39.38 -2.13
N SER A 19 12.73 -39.60 -2.07
CA SER A 19 11.79 -39.09 -3.06
C SER A 19 11.01 -37.92 -2.47
N ALA A 20 11.06 -36.82 -3.23
CA ALA A 20 10.46 -35.54 -2.98
C ALA A 20 8.99 -35.65 -2.56
N LYS A 21 8.55 -34.71 -1.71
CA LYS A 21 7.13 -34.37 -1.62
C LYS A 21 6.67 -34.01 -3.04
N GLU A 22 5.86 -34.87 -3.62
CA GLU A 22 5.03 -34.52 -4.77
C GLU A 22 4.08 -33.42 -4.30
N ASP A 23 4.40 -32.18 -4.64
CA ASP A 23 3.45 -31.08 -4.54
C ASP A 23 2.27 -31.42 -5.46
N ALA A 24 1.10 -31.62 -4.85
CA ALA A 24 -0.14 -31.83 -5.58
C ALA A 24 -0.34 -30.70 -6.62
N PRO A 25 -0.91 -31.00 -7.80
CA PRO A 25 -1.09 -29.99 -8.84
C PRO A 25 -1.98 -28.88 -8.30
N LYS A 26 -1.43 -27.66 -8.22
CA LYS A 26 -2.21 -26.45 -7.92
C LYS A 26 -3.31 -26.35 -8.98
N LYS A 27 -4.56 -26.23 -8.53
CA LYS A 27 -5.67 -25.88 -9.42
C LYS A 27 -5.32 -24.56 -10.09
N ASP A 28 -5.25 -24.56 -11.42
CA ASP A 28 -5.18 -23.34 -12.21
C ASP A 28 -6.54 -22.65 -12.09
N ASP A 29 -6.66 -21.75 -11.12
CA ASP A 29 -7.82 -20.90 -10.91
C ASP A 29 -7.82 -19.68 -11.84
N GLY A 30 -6.89 -19.63 -12.81
CA GLY A 30 -6.69 -18.51 -13.71
C GLY A 30 -6.12 -17.26 -13.01
N VAL A 31 -5.75 -17.36 -11.73
CA VAL A 31 -5.14 -16.27 -10.98
C VAL A 31 -3.62 -16.39 -11.07
N MET A 32 -2.98 -15.42 -11.71
CA MET A 32 -1.52 -15.33 -11.78
C MET A 32 -0.92 -15.36 -10.35
N PRO A 33 0.13 -16.14 -10.08
CA PRO A 33 0.74 -16.18 -8.74
C PRO A 33 1.24 -14.80 -8.31
N ALA A 34 1.08 -14.49 -7.01
CA ALA A 34 1.48 -13.19 -6.45
C ALA A 34 2.94 -12.83 -6.77
N ALA A 35 3.86 -13.80 -6.68
CA ALA A 35 5.27 -13.58 -6.99
C ALA A 35 5.52 -13.14 -8.45
N GLU A 36 4.75 -13.68 -9.40
CA GLU A 36 4.85 -13.30 -10.82
C GLU A 36 4.30 -11.89 -11.05
N MET A 37 3.14 -11.57 -10.45
CA MET A 37 2.59 -10.22 -10.50
C MET A 37 3.55 -9.19 -9.87
N VAL A 38 4.19 -9.51 -8.74
CA VAL A 38 5.22 -8.67 -8.11
C VAL A 38 6.40 -8.44 -9.05
N GLY A 39 6.88 -9.49 -9.73
CA GLY A 39 7.95 -9.38 -10.73
C GLY A 39 7.58 -8.44 -11.87
N ARG A 40 6.37 -8.57 -12.40
CA ARG A 40 5.83 -7.69 -13.43
C ARG A 40 5.70 -6.23 -12.95
N ILE A 41 5.20 -6.03 -11.73
CA ILE A 41 5.08 -4.70 -11.12
C ILE A 41 6.46 -4.04 -11.05
N ARG A 42 7.48 -4.74 -10.53
CA ARG A 42 8.84 -4.19 -10.41
C ARG A 42 9.41 -3.78 -11.75
N ALA A 43 9.28 -4.63 -12.78
CA ALA A 43 9.77 -4.29 -14.13
C ALA A 43 9.08 -3.03 -14.71
N MET A 44 7.78 -2.87 -14.44
CA MET A 44 7.03 -1.67 -14.83
C MET A 44 7.43 -0.43 -14.02
N GLU A 45 7.63 -0.57 -12.71
CA GLU A 45 8.15 0.50 -11.84
C GLU A 45 9.54 0.96 -12.32
N ASP A 46 10.47 0.03 -12.56
CA ASP A 46 11.82 0.33 -13.05
C ASP A 46 11.79 1.09 -14.38
N THR A 47 10.95 0.64 -15.32
CA THR A 47 10.80 1.29 -16.63
C THR A 47 10.18 2.68 -16.50
N LEU A 48 9.11 2.81 -15.71
CA LEU A 48 8.35 4.05 -15.60
C LEU A 48 9.11 5.13 -14.84
N PHE A 49 9.85 4.77 -13.80
CA PHE A 49 10.53 5.72 -12.92
C PHE A 49 11.99 5.99 -13.31
N ALA A 50 12.56 5.24 -14.25
CA ALA A 50 13.84 5.58 -14.86
C ALA A 50 13.73 6.72 -15.89
N ASP A 51 12.54 6.95 -16.44
CA ASP A 51 12.29 8.04 -17.39
C ASP A 51 12.11 9.38 -16.65
N SER A 52 12.80 10.42 -17.12
CA SER A 52 12.64 11.78 -16.59
C SER A 52 11.37 12.47 -17.08
N LEU A 53 10.78 11.96 -18.17
CA LEU A 53 9.53 12.45 -18.73
C LEU A 53 8.33 11.70 -18.14
N PHE A 54 7.31 12.46 -17.76
CA PHE A 54 6.07 11.87 -17.26
C PHE A 54 5.34 11.08 -18.36
N ASN A 55 5.29 9.74 -18.20
CA ASN A 55 4.55 8.85 -19.09
C ASN A 55 3.16 8.51 -18.52
N ARG A 56 2.16 9.31 -18.88
CA ARG A 56 0.76 9.13 -18.45
C ARG A 56 0.20 7.74 -18.75
N ARG A 57 0.49 7.19 -19.95
CA ARG A 57 -0.02 5.87 -20.35
C ARG A 57 0.62 4.76 -19.51
N GLY A 58 1.92 4.83 -19.30
CA GLY A 58 2.66 3.88 -18.46
C GLY A 58 2.15 3.91 -17.01
N ALA A 59 1.93 5.10 -16.46
CA ALA A 59 1.34 5.28 -15.14
C ALA A 59 -0.08 4.69 -15.04
N GLN A 60 -0.94 4.91 -16.04
CA GLN A 60 -2.28 4.29 -16.04
C GLN A 60 -2.19 2.76 -16.07
N THR A 61 -1.31 2.18 -16.88
CA THR A 61 -1.11 0.72 -16.94
C THR A 61 -0.60 0.18 -15.60
N LEU A 62 0.35 0.86 -14.96
CA LEU A 62 0.89 0.44 -13.67
C LEU A 62 -0.16 0.53 -12.55
N LEU A 63 -0.98 1.58 -12.55
CA LEU A 63 -2.14 1.71 -11.67
C LEU A 63 -3.07 0.50 -11.80
N ASP A 64 -3.39 0.09 -13.03
CA ASP A 64 -4.25 -1.07 -13.28
C ASP A 64 -3.63 -2.39 -12.78
N VAL A 65 -2.31 -2.54 -12.87
CA VAL A 65 -1.63 -3.74 -12.33
C VAL A 65 -1.62 -3.76 -10.80
N TYR A 66 -1.43 -2.61 -10.12
CA TYR A 66 -1.57 -2.54 -8.67
C TYR A 66 -2.97 -2.93 -8.20
N LYS A 67 -4.01 -2.40 -8.87
CA LYS A 67 -5.41 -2.72 -8.60
C LYS A 67 -5.68 -4.21 -8.79
N ALA A 68 -5.16 -4.79 -9.87
CA ALA A 68 -5.31 -6.21 -10.17
C ALA A 68 -4.66 -7.07 -9.08
N PHE A 69 -3.46 -6.74 -8.62
CA PHE A 69 -2.80 -7.47 -7.53
C PHE A 69 -3.66 -7.48 -6.26
N ALA A 70 -4.09 -6.30 -5.80
CA ALA A 70 -4.87 -6.20 -4.56
C ALA A 70 -6.26 -6.84 -4.67
N LYS A 71 -6.77 -7.05 -5.89
CA LYS A 71 -8.01 -7.80 -6.14
C LYS A 71 -7.77 -9.31 -6.14
N ALA A 72 -6.71 -9.77 -6.79
CA ALA A 72 -6.35 -11.18 -6.93
C ALA A 72 -5.82 -11.79 -5.61
N HIS A 73 -5.10 -11.00 -4.82
CA HIS A 73 -4.41 -11.46 -3.62
C HIS A 73 -4.74 -10.60 -2.39
N PRO A 74 -6.02 -10.50 -1.98
CA PRO A 74 -6.44 -9.59 -0.90
C PRO A 74 -5.90 -9.96 0.49
N LEU A 75 -5.41 -11.20 0.67
CA LEU A 75 -4.79 -11.64 1.93
C LEU A 75 -3.26 -11.51 1.92
N ASP A 76 -2.67 -11.13 0.77
CA ASP A 76 -1.22 -10.93 0.69
C ASP A 76 -0.83 -9.63 1.41
N THR A 77 0.26 -9.69 2.16
CA THR A 77 0.80 -8.54 2.91
C THR A 77 1.17 -7.34 2.03
N MET A 78 1.39 -7.56 0.73
CA MET A 78 1.66 -6.51 -0.27
C MET A 78 0.39 -5.86 -0.83
N ALA A 79 -0.79 -6.45 -0.64
CA ALA A 79 -2.04 -5.88 -1.14
C ALA A 79 -2.31 -4.44 -0.65
N PRO A 80 -2.18 -4.10 0.65
CA PRO A 80 -2.36 -2.72 1.09
C PRO A 80 -1.23 -1.80 0.62
N GLU A 81 -0.01 -2.32 0.43
CA GLU A 81 1.12 -1.56 -0.12
C GLU A 81 0.85 -1.17 -1.58
N TYR A 82 0.32 -2.07 -2.41
CA TYR A 82 -0.04 -1.77 -3.79
C TYR A 82 -1.28 -0.89 -3.91
N LEU A 83 -2.27 -1.02 -3.02
CA LEU A 83 -3.36 -0.04 -2.96
C LEU A 83 -2.84 1.35 -2.60
N PHE A 84 -1.86 1.45 -1.70
CA PHE A 84 -1.30 2.73 -1.31
C PHE A 84 -0.53 3.38 -2.47
N ARG A 85 0.24 2.58 -3.23
CA ARG A 85 0.91 3.04 -4.45
C ARG A 85 -0.10 3.43 -5.54
N ALA A 86 -1.19 2.66 -5.68
CA ALA A 86 -2.30 3.00 -6.56
C ALA A 86 -2.92 4.36 -6.21
N ALA A 87 -3.09 4.67 -4.92
CA ALA A 87 -3.59 5.97 -4.47
C ALA A 87 -2.68 7.12 -4.90
N GLY A 88 -1.37 7.01 -4.63
CA GLY A 88 -0.38 8.00 -5.07
C GLY A 88 -0.34 8.17 -6.60
N MET A 89 -0.44 7.07 -7.34
CA MET A 89 -0.44 7.08 -8.81
C MET A 89 -1.70 7.73 -9.37
N ALA A 90 -2.88 7.39 -8.84
CA ALA A 90 -4.15 8.00 -9.21
C ALA A 90 -4.13 9.52 -8.97
N LYS A 91 -3.60 9.97 -7.81
CA LYS A 91 -3.38 11.39 -7.55
C LYS A 91 -2.49 12.03 -8.63
N GLY A 92 -1.34 11.43 -8.94
CA GLY A 92 -0.43 11.93 -9.99
C GLY A 92 -1.03 11.93 -11.40
N LEU A 93 -2.04 11.09 -11.65
CA LEU A 93 -2.81 11.07 -12.89
C LEU A 93 -3.95 12.11 -12.92
N GLY A 94 -4.14 12.89 -11.85
CA GLY A 94 -5.26 13.83 -11.73
C GLY A 94 -6.59 13.13 -11.44
N GLN A 95 -6.56 12.01 -10.73
CA GLN A 95 -7.73 11.20 -10.33
C GLN A 95 -7.87 11.16 -8.79
N PRO A 96 -8.05 12.31 -8.12
CA PRO A 96 -8.05 12.37 -6.65
C PRO A 96 -9.20 11.57 -6.01
N GLN A 97 -10.35 11.46 -6.67
CA GLN A 97 -11.46 10.64 -6.17
C GLN A 97 -11.09 9.14 -6.14
N GLU A 98 -10.40 8.63 -7.17
CA GLU A 98 -9.90 7.25 -7.14
C GLU A 98 -8.85 7.05 -6.06
N SER A 99 -7.93 8.02 -5.88
CA SER A 99 -6.94 8.01 -4.80
C SER A 99 -7.61 7.81 -3.43
N ILE A 100 -8.66 8.57 -3.15
CA ILE A 100 -9.45 8.46 -1.91
C ILE A 100 -10.10 7.08 -1.78
N GLN A 101 -10.66 6.52 -2.86
CA GLN A 101 -11.25 5.17 -2.82
C GLN A 101 -10.22 4.09 -2.47
N TYR A 102 -8.97 4.21 -2.95
CA TYR A 102 -7.90 3.28 -2.60
C TYR A 102 -7.50 3.42 -1.13
N TYR A 103 -7.37 4.65 -0.60
CA TYR A 103 -7.14 4.86 0.83
C TYR A 103 -8.29 4.32 1.70
N ASP A 104 -9.54 4.56 1.31
CA ASP A 104 -10.73 4.05 1.99
C ASP A 104 -10.72 2.51 2.04
N ARG A 105 -10.33 1.86 0.94
CA ARG A 105 -10.19 0.41 0.90
C ARG A 105 -9.11 -0.09 1.86
N ILE A 106 -7.96 0.58 1.93
CA ILE A 106 -6.89 0.22 2.88
C ILE A 106 -7.39 0.31 4.32
N ILE A 107 -8.04 1.42 4.65
CA ILE A 107 -8.60 1.71 5.97
C ILE A 107 -9.62 0.63 6.38
N LYS A 108 -10.50 0.25 5.44
CA LYS A 108 -11.57 -0.72 5.69
C LYS A 108 -11.03 -2.14 5.82
N ASP A 109 -10.18 -2.57 4.90
CA ASP A 109 -9.86 -3.99 4.74
C ASP A 109 -8.55 -4.38 5.45
N TYR A 110 -7.67 -3.42 5.78
CA TYR A 110 -6.32 -3.67 6.29
C TYR A 110 -6.02 -2.88 7.58
N GLY A 111 -6.91 -2.99 8.57
CA GLY A 111 -6.88 -2.27 9.86
C GLY A 111 -5.68 -2.50 10.78
N HIS A 112 -4.74 -3.37 10.41
CA HIS A 112 -3.48 -3.60 11.12
C HIS A 112 -2.23 -3.23 10.31
N TRP A 113 -2.40 -2.64 9.13
CA TRP A 113 -1.27 -2.30 8.28
C TRP A 113 -0.44 -1.16 8.89
N ARG A 114 0.88 -1.32 8.88
CA ARG A 114 1.83 -0.44 9.59
C ARG A 114 1.78 1.04 9.18
N ARG A 115 1.18 1.36 8.03
CA ARG A 115 1.08 2.71 7.44
C ARG A 115 -0.33 3.27 7.47
N LEU A 116 -1.18 2.82 8.39
CA LEU A 116 -2.53 3.36 8.51
C LEU A 116 -2.54 4.84 8.85
N ALA A 117 -1.64 5.32 9.72
CA ALA A 117 -1.54 6.75 10.01
C ALA A 117 -1.27 7.57 8.74
N ASP A 118 -0.34 7.14 7.89
CA ASP A 118 -0.09 7.73 6.57
C ASP A 118 -1.33 7.69 5.67
N THR A 119 -2.04 6.56 5.66
CA THR A 119 -3.22 6.33 4.81
C THR A 119 -4.35 7.29 5.18
N TYR A 120 -4.68 7.42 6.47
CA TYR A 120 -5.69 8.37 6.94
C TYR A 120 -5.27 9.82 6.63
N TYR A 121 -4.01 10.18 6.91
CA TYR A 121 -3.52 11.52 6.67
C TYR A 121 -3.53 11.91 5.19
N LEU A 122 -3.05 11.03 4.30
CA LEU A 122 -3.01 11.31 2.86
C LEU A 122 -4.39 11.31 2.23
N ARG A 123 -5.35 10.54 2.75
CA ARG A 123 -6.76 10.67 2.36
C ARG A 123 -7.28 12.07 2.69
N ALA A 124 -7.08 12.53 3.92
CA ALA A 124 -7.51 13.87 4.34
C ALA A 124 -6.85 14.96 3.49
N PHE A 125 -5.53 14.86 3.29
CA PHE A 125 -4.76 15.77 2.45
C PHE A 125 -5.23 15.78 1.00
N THR A 126 -5.54 14.61 0.41
CA THR A 126 -6.05 14.55 -0.97
C THR A 126 -7.43 15.23 -1.09
N ILE A 127 -8.29 15.08 -0.09
CA ILE A 127 -9.59 15.79 -0.05
C ILE A 127 -9.37 17.31 0.03
N ASP A 128 -8.42 17.74 0.84
CA ASP A 128 -8.08 19.15 1.01
C ASP A 128 -7.45 19.74 -0.26
N SER A 129 -6.26 19.26 -0.63
CA SER A 129 -5.43 19.87 -1.68
C SER A 129 -5.93 19.65 -3.09
N ASP A 130 -6.55 18.49 -3.38
CA ASP A 130 -6.92 18.13 -4.75
C ASP A 130 -8.42 18.30 -5.03
N LEU A 131 -9.28 18.21 -4.01
CA LEU A 131 -10.73 18.44 -4.17
C LEU A 131 -11.20 19.80 -3.65
N GLY A 132 -10.44 20.47 -2.78
CA GLY A 132 -10.84 21.74 -2.16
C GLY A 132 -12.05 21.61 -1.22
N GLU A 133 -12.40 20.39 -0.80
CA GLU A 133 -13.61 20.12 -0.05
C GLU A 133 -13.37 20.30 1.46
N LYS A 134 -13.19 21.55 1.88
CA LYS A 134 -12.76 21.95 3.24
C LYS A 134 -13.54 21.26 4.36
N GLY A 135 -14.86 21.12 4.23
CA GLY A 135 -15.70 20.43 5.22
C GLY A 135 -15.35 18.95 5.36
N ARG A 136 -15.22 18.24 4.24
CA ARG A 136 -14.82 16.83 4.22
C ARG A 136 -13.36 16.65 4.67
N ALA A 137 -12.48 17.57 4.27
CA ALA A 137 -11.09 17.59 4.71
C ALA A 137 -10.98 17.70 6.23
N LYS A 138 -11.72 18.65 6.85
CA LYS A 138 -11.77 18.81 8.31
C LYS A 138 -12.17 17.51 9.01
N THR A 139 -13.27 16.89 8.57
CA THR A 139 -13.73 15.62 9.15
C THR A 139 -12.66 14.53 9.02
N ALA A 140 -12.02 14.41 7.86
CA ALA A 140 -10.96 13.42 7.66
C ALA A 140 -9.71 13.70 8.52
N TYR A 141 -9.33 14.96 8.73
CA TYR A 141 -8.25 15.32 9.65
C TYR A 141 -8.59 15.06 11.12
N GLU A 142 -9.85 15.28 11.52
CA GLU A 142 -10.34 14.91 12.86
C GLU A 142 -10.25 13.39 13.09
N GLU A 143 -10.49 12.57 12.06
CA GLU A 143 -10.28 11.12 12.13
C GLU A 143 -8.80 10.78 12.39
N VAL A 144 -7.85 11.48 11.76
CA VAL A 144 -6.41 11.30 12.00
C VAL A 144 -6.07 11.59 13.45
N ILE A 145 -6.57 12.71 13.98
CA ILE A 145 -6.32 13.14 15.37
C ILE A 145 -6.92 12.13 16.35
N ALA A 146 -8.14 11.65 16.09
CA ALA A 146 -8.83 10.71 16.97
C ALA A 146 -8.17 9.31 16.98
N LYS A 147 -7.72 8.82 15.82
CA LYS A 147 -7.14 7.47 15.69
C LYS A 147 -5.66 7.39 16.04
N PHE A 148 -4.91 8.47 15.85
CA PHE A 148 -3.46 8.50 16.05
C PHE A 148 -3.01 9.69 16.89
N PRO A 149 -3.55 9.87 18.12
CA PRO A 149 -3.37 11.09 18.91
C PRO A 149 -1.89 11.43 19.23
N ASP A 150 -1.05 10.40 19.37
CA ASP A 150 0.38 10.53 19.69
C ASP A 150 1.28 10.50 18.44
N HIS A 151 0.71 10.30 17.25
CA HIS A 151 1.47 10.29 16.01
C HIS A 151 1.73 11.73 15.51
N ARG A 152 2.86 11.98 14.85
CA ARG A 152 3.19 13.29 14.25
C ARG A 152 2.06 13.86 13.38
N PHE A 153 1.33 12.98 12.68
CA PHE A 153 0.21 13.38 11.83
C PHE A 153 -0.98 13.95 12.60
N ALA A 154 -1.18 13.68 13.88
CA ALA A 154 -2.22 14.38 14.65
C ALA A 154 -1.87 15.86 14.83
N LYS A 155 -0.59 16.18 15.06
CA LYS A 155 -0.12 17.57 15.10
C LYS A 155 -0.26 18.23 13.73
N ASP A 156 0.17 17.54 12.67
CA ASP A 156 0.08 18.05 11.30
C ASP A 156 -1.39 18.28 10.91
N ALA A 157 -2.29 17.34 11.21
CA ALA A 157 -3.72 17.45 10.96
C ALA A 157 -4.38 18.64 11.68
N ARG A 158 -4.00 18.93 12.93
CA ARG A 158 -4.48 20.14 13.64
C ARG A 158 -4.05 21.41 12.91
N ALA A 159 -2.80 21.48 12.48
CA ALA A 159 -2.30 22.62 11.73
C ALA A 159 -3.02 22.78 10.37
N MET A 160 -3.31 21.67 9.69
CA MET A 160 -4.10 21.71 8.46
C MET A 160 -5.51 22.26 8.72
N ILE A 161 -6.20 21.79 9.77
CA ILE A 161 -7.53 22.30 10.17
C ILE A 161 -7.49 23.81 10.46
N ASP A 162 -6.49 24.28 11.20
CA ASP A 162 -6.33 25.71 11.52
C ASP A 162 -6.08 26.54 10.25
N ASN A 163 -5.52 25.93 9.21
CA ASN A 163 -5.20 26.59 7.95
C ASN A 163 -6.32 26.52 6.90
N LEU A 164 -7.28 25.59 7.02
CA LEU A 164 -8.34 25.35 6.02
C LEU A 164 -9.11 26.61 5.62
N GLN A 165 -9.26 27.58 6.53
CA GLN A 165 -10.00 28.82 6.29
C GLN A 165 -9.28 29.81 5.38
N TYR A 166 -7.95 29.68 5.22
CA TYR A 166 -7.12 30.63 4.49
C TYR A 166 -6.87 30.17 3.05
N THR A 167 -6.55 31.10 2.16
CA THR A 167 -5.93 30.80 0.86
C THR A 167 -4.41 30.61 1.01
N ASP A 168 -3.76 30.07 -0.03
CA ASP A 168 -2.31 29.93 -0.06
C ASP A 168 -1.61 31.30 0.10
N GLU A 169 -2.12 32.35 -0.55
CA GLU A 169 -1.59 33.70 -0.44
C GLU A 169 -1.73 34.25 0.99
N GLU A 170 -2.89 34.06 1.61
CA GLU A 170 -3.14 34.47 3.00
C GLU A 170 -2.24 33.72 3.98
N LEU A 171 -2.02 32.42 3.76
CA LEU A 171 -1.08 31.62 4.55
C LEU A 171 0.36 32.12 4.40
N ILE A 172 0.80 32.43 3.17
CA ILE A 172 2.13 33.00 2.92
C ILE A 172 2.30 34.33 3.66
N GLU A 173 1.31 35.22 3.59
CA GLU A 173 1.36 36.49 4.32
C GLU A 173 1.40 36.31 5.84
N ARG A 174 0.58 35.39 6.36
CA ARG A 174 0.55 35.07 7.79
C ARG A 174 1.90 34.55 8.26
N PHE A 175 2.51 33.61 7.54
CA PHE A 175 3.81 33.07 7.90
C PHE A 175 4.94 34.09 7.78
N LYS A 176 4.91 34.98 6.77
CA LYS A 176 5.85 36.11 6.67
C LYS A 176 5.78 37.02 7.90
N LYS A 177 4.57 37.39 8.34
CA LYS A 177 4.36 38.23 9.54
C LYS A 177 4.87 37.53 10.80
N MET A 178 4.52 36.25 11.00
CA MET A 178 4.99 35.46 12.14
C MET A 178 6.53 35.37 12.21
N ASN A 179 7.19 35.17 11.07
CA ASN A 179 8.66 35.10 11.02
C ASN A 179 9.30 36.45 11.34
N ALA A 180 8.80 37.55 10.77
CA ALA A 180 9.32 38.89 11.07
C ALA A 180 9.16 39.26 12.56
N GLU A 181 8.03 38.91 13.19
CA GLU A 181 7.82 39.12 14.62
C GLU A 181 8.73 38.24 15.50
N ALA A 182 9.01 37.01 15.08
CA ALA A 182 9.92 36.12 15.79
C ALA A 182 11.38 36.60 15.72
N GLU A 183 11.79 37.18 14.58
CA GLU A 183 13.10 37.80 14.41
C GLU A 183 13.24 39.08 15.25
N ALA A 184 12.21 39.92 15.30
CA ALA A 184 12.21 41.15 16.11
C ALA A 184 12.27 40.90 17.63
N LYS A 185 11.98 39.67 18.08
CA LYS A 185 12.02 39.26 19.50
C LYS A 185 13.33 38.57 19.90
N LYS A 186 14.26 38.36 18.97
CA LYS A 186 15.61 37.83 19.23
C LYS A 186 16.59 38.97 19.48
#